data_AF-A0A9W4NIM4-F1
#
_entry.id   AF-A0A9W4NIM4-F1
#
_cell.length_a   1.000
_cell.length_b   1.000
_cell.length_c   1.000
_cell.angle_alpha   90.00
_cell.angle_beta   90.00
_cell.angle_gamma   90.00
#
_symmetry.space_group_name_H-M   'P 1'
#
loop_
_entity.id
_entity.type
_entity.pdbx_description
1 polymer ?
#
loop_
_entity_poly.entity_id
_entity_poly.type
_entity_poly.pdbx_seq_one_letter_code
_entity_poly.pdbx_strand_id
1 'polypeptide(L)'
;MSTRFDFEINALYALLTDRGEGTSTFHWRLYIHQSAQCGYIYHPINEDNSTGWWFDPQTNRNFINSEGLLVALKIDVLSPGRH
;
A
#
# COMPACT_ATOMS: atom_id res chain seq x y z
N MET A 1 10.57 -17.49 -4.32
CA MET A 1 11.49 -16.69 -3.49
C MET A 1 10.63 -15.67 -2.75
N SER A 2 10.66 -15.64 -1.43
CA SER A 2 9.91 -14.63 -0.66
C SER A 2 10.70 -13.32 -0.69
N THR A 3 10.12 -12.29 -1.29
CA THR A 3 10.72 -10.95 -1.32
C THR A 3 10.48 -10.30 0.03
N ARG A 4 11.54 -10.11 0.81
CA ARG A 4 11.46 -9.42 2.11
C ARG A 4 11.67 -7.93 1.89
N PHE A 5 10.71 -7.13 2.32
CA PHE A 5 10.79 -5.67 2.29
C PHE A 5 10.99 -5.14 3.71
N ASP A 6 11.97 -4.27 3.89
CA ASP A 6 12.19 -3.57 5.14
C ASP A 6 11.48 -2.21 5.08
N PHE A 7 10.46 -2.05 5.92
CA PHE A 7 9.67 -0.83 6.01
C PHE A 7 10.12 0.05 7.17
N GLU A 8 10.18 1.35 6.92
CA GLU A 8 10.53 2.37 7.91
C GLU A 8 9.25 2.90 8.56
N ILE A 9 9.28 3.02 9.88
CA ILE A 9 8.14 3.52 10.65
C ILE A 9 7.83 4.97 10.24
N ASN A 10 6.55 5.27 10.10
CA ASN A 10 5.96 6.50 9.61
C ASN A 10 6.26 6.83 8.14
N ALA A 11 6.88 5.94 7.37
CA ALA A 11 7.08 6.19 5.95
C ALA A 11 5.84 5.83 5.12
N LEU A 12 5.59 6.67 4.11
CA LEU A 12 4.60 6.47 3.06
C LEU A 12 5.26 5.70 1.90
N TYR A 13 4.59 4.66 1.44
CA TYR A 13 5.02 3.81 0.34
C TYR A 13 3.96 3.77 -0.76
N ALA A 14 4.42 3.78 -2.02
CA ALA A 14 3.64 3.27 -3.15
C ALA A 14 3.94 1.77 -3.31
N LEU A 15 2.91 0.95 -3.23
CA LEU A 15 3.02 -0.50 -3.28
C LEU A 15 2.45 -1.01 -4.60
N LEU A 16 3.15 -1.95 -5.22
CA LEU A 16 2.62 -2.74 -6.33
C LEU A 16 2.42 -4.17 -5.85
N THR A 17 1.19 -4.66 -5.92
CA THR A 17 0.88 -6.06 -5.64
C THR A 17 0.35 -6.78 -6.86
N ASP A 18 0.76 -8.04 -7.02
CA ASP A 18 0.05 -9.01 -7.85
C ASP A 18 -1.32 -9.30 -7.23
N ARG A 19 -2.38 -9.25 -8.04
CA ARG A 19 -3.75 -9.60 -7.64
C ARG A 19 -4.06 -11.08 -7.84
N GLY A 20 -3.21 -11.82 -8.56
CA GLY A 20 -3.57 -13.13 -9.09
C GLY A 20 -4.65 -13.02 -10.20
N GLU A 21 -4.80 -14.12 -10.93
CA GLU A 21 -5.67 -14.38 -12.10
C GLU A 21 -6.52 -13.23 -12.70
N GLY A 22 -6.30 -12.97 -14.00
CA GLY A 22 -7.17 -12.13 -14.84
C GLY A 22 -6.46 -10.97 -15.53
N THR A 23 -7.17 -10.25 -16.41
CA THR A 23 -6.68 -8.99 -17.01
C THR A 23 -6.73 -7.88 -15.96
N SER A 24 -5.58 -7.27 -15.65
CA SER A 24 -5.29 -6.39 -14.48
C SER A 24 -4.65 -7.12 -13.29
N THR A 25 -3.59 -7.89 -13.59
CA THR A 25 -2.80 -8.68 -12.63
C THR A 25 -2.12 -7.84 -11.56
N PHE A 26 -2.03 -6.51 -11.70
CA PHE A 26 -1.32 -5.67 -10.74
C PHE A 26 -2.21 -4.57 -10.18
N HIS A 27 -1.90 -4.18 -8.95
CA HIS A 27 -2.65 -3.16 -8.27
C HIS A 27 -1.77 -2.28 -7.39
N TRP A 28 -2.00 -0.97 -7.53
CA TRP A 28 -1.33 0.05 -6.75
C TRP A 28 -2.10 0.36 -5.46
N ARG A 29 -1.37 0.47 -4.36
CA ARG A 29 -1.90 0.95 -3.08
C ARG A 29 -0.91 1.94 -2.45
N LEU A 30 -1.42 2.86 -1.64
CA LEU A 30 -0.57 3.66 -0.77
C LEU A 30 -0.57 3.05 0.63
N TYR A 31 0.58 3.02 1.29
CA TYR A 31 0.73 2.44 2.62
C TYR A 31 1.55 3.33 3.54
N ILE A 32 0.99 3.64 4.70
CA ILE A 32 1.71 4.28 5.80
C ILE A 32 2.06 3.20 6.82
N HIS A 33 3.35 2.88 6.93
CA HIS A 33 3.83 1.92 7.90
C HIS A 33 3.87 2.54 9.29
N GLN A 34 3.19 1.97 10.28
CA GLN A 34 3.11 2.57 11.62
C GLN A 34 3.85 1.77 12.69
N SER A 35 3.96 0.46 12.51
CA SER A 35 4.72 -0.41 13.38
C SER A 35 5.08 -1.70 12.63
N ALA A 36 5.93 -2.53 13.23
CA ALA A 36 6.37 -3.79 12.65
C ALA A 36 5.26 -4.70 12.09
N GLN A 37 4.01 -4.56 12.54
CA GLN A 37 2.90 -5.40 12.11
C GLN A 37 1.67 -4.61 11.63
N CYS A 38 1.67 -3.28 11.73
CA CYS A 38 0.48 -2.47 11.49
C CYS A 38 0.78 -1.28 10.57
N GLY A 39 -0.23 -0.89 9.82
CA GLY A 39 -0.24 0.38 9.11
C GLY A 39 -1.61 0.69 8.49
N TYR A 40 -1.65 1.78 7.76
CA TYR A 40 -2.82 2.21 7.01
C TYR A 40 -2.59 2.00 5.52
N ILE A 41 -3.54 1.35 4.86
CA ILE A 41 -3.58 1.25 3.41
C ILE A 41 -4.62 2.25 2.92
N TYR A 42 -4.28 3.01 1.89
CA TYR A 42 -5.23 3.79 1.13
C TYR A 42 -5.35 3.14 -0.23
N HIS A 43 -6.50 2.51 -0.46
CA HIS A 43 -6.80 1.84 -1.72
C HIS A 43 -7.38 2.89 -2.68
N PRO A 44 -6.68 3.26 -3.77
CA PRO A 44 -7.25 4.10 -4.81
C PRO A 44 -8.31 3.34 -5.59
N ILE A 45 -9.53 3.84 -5.56
CA ILE A 45 -10.69 3.26 -6.25
C ILE A 45 -11.11 4.21 -7.37
N ASN A 46 -11.34 3.63 -8.53
CA ASN A 46 -11.97 4.26 -9.68
C ASN A 46 -13.03 3.28 -10.19
N GLU A 47 -14.25 3.44 -9.70
CA GLU A 47 -15.37 2.59 -10.09
C GLU A 47 -15.84 2.90 -11.50
N ASP A 48 -16.44 1.90 -12.14
CA ASP A 48 -17.09 2.08 -13.44
C ASP A 48 -18.14 3.20 -13.35
N ASN A 49 -18.06 4.16 -14.28
CA ASN A 49 -18.88 5.37 -14.34
C ASN A 49 -18.59 6.45 -13.28
N SER A 50 -17.47 6.33 -12.54
CA SER A 50 -16.98 7.43 -11.71
C SER A 50 -16.33 8.53 -12.55
N THR A 51 -16.47 9.79 -12.13
CA THR A 51 -15.75 10.94 -12.69
C THR A 51 -14.47 11.28 -11.92
N GLY A 52 -14.12 10.52 -10.88
CA GLY A 52 -12.97 10.78 -10.02
C GLY A 52 -12.43 9.56 -9.29
N TRP A 53 -11.24 9.74 -8.71
CA TRP A 53 -10.64 8.77 -7.81
C TRP A 53 -10.98 9.11 -6.36
N TRP A 54 -11.20 8.09 -5.54
CA TRP A 54 -11.20 8.25 -4.09
C TRP A 54 -10.31 7.21 -3.42
N PHE A 55 -10.02 7.46 -2.16
CA PHE A 55 -9.24 6.55 -1.33
C PHE A 55 -10.14 5.88 -0.32
N ASP A 56 -10.13 4.55 -0.29
CA ASP A 56 -10.72 3.77 0.79
C ASP A 56 -9.63 3.45 1.83
N PRO A 57 -9.67 4.08 3.02
CA PRO A 57 -8.70 3.84 4.08
C PRO A 57 -9.02 2.55 4.83
N GLN A 58 -8.09 1.61 4.80
CA GLN A 58 -8.19 0.32 5.47
C GLN A 58 -7.07 0.19 6.50
N THR A 59 -7.40 -0.29 7.69
CA THR A 59 -6.37 -0.75 8.63
C THR A 59 -5.85 -2.09 8.14
N ASN A 60 -4.53 -2.29 8.16
CA ASN A 60 -3.96 -3.56 7.79
C ASN A 60 -3.00 -4.08 8.86
N ARG A 61 -3.18 -5.36 9.20
CA ARG A 61 -2.23 -6.13 9.99
C ARG A 61 -1.48 -7.09 9.08
N ASN A 62 -0.15 -7.08 9.17
CA ASN A 62 0.75 -7.99 8.47
C ASN A 62 0.79 -7.85 6.93
N PHE A 63 0.35 -6.72 6.35
CA PHE A 63 0.45 -6.49 4.90
C PHE A 63 1.86 -6.73 4.35
N ILE A 64 2.89 -6.39 5.13
CA ILE A 64 4.30 -6.53 4.78
C ILE A 64 4.70 -7.99 4.46
N ASN A 65 3.88 -8.97 4.87
CA ASN A 65 4.08 -10.40 4.60
C ASN A 65 3.18 -10.91 3.47
N SER A 66 2.53 -10.04 2.69
CA SER A 66 1.67 -10.45 1.59
C SER A 66 2.49 -11.09 0.48
N GLU A 67 2.17 -12.33 0.11
CA GLU A 67 2.86 -13.08 -0.96
C GLU A 67 2.74 -12.41 -2.33
N GLY A 68 1.76 -11.52 -2.52
CA GLY A 68 1.57 -10.76 -3.76
C GLY A 68 2.37 -9.46 -3.83
N LEU A 69 3.15 -9.07 -2.81
CA LEU A 69 3.88 -7.81 -2.85
C LEU A 69 5.11 -7.88 -3.77
N LEU A 70 5.11 -7.06 -4.82
CA LEU A 70 6.16 -7.05 -5.85
C LEU A 70 7.12 -5.88 -5.68
N VAL A 71 6.59 -4.70 -5.33
CA VAL A 71 7.37 -3.46 -5.17
C VAL A 71 6.85 -2.67 -3.98
N ALA A 72 7.78 -2.09 -3.22
CA ALA A 72 7.50 -1.04 -2.24
C ALA A 72 8.44 0.14 -2.47
N LEU A 73 7.92 1.21 -3.08
CA LEU A 73 8.66 2.46 -3.30
C LEU A 73 8.40 3.41 -2.15
N LYS A 74 9.43 3.71 -1.34
CA LYS A 74 9.35 4.75 -0.31
C LYS A 74 9.19 6.11 -0.98
N ILE A 75 8.15 6.84 -0.61
CA ILE A 75 7.89 8.21 -1.08
C ILE A 75 8.54 9.20 -0.11
N ASP A 76 8.18 9.13 1.17
CA ASP A 76 8.69 10.04 2.20
C ASP A 76 8.51 9.45 3.61
N VAL A 77 9.16 10.04 4.61
CA VAL A 77 8.94 9.78 6.04
C VAL A 77 8.04 10.87 6.60
N LEU A 78 6.85 10.49 7.06
CA LEU A 78 5.91 11.43 7.65
C LEU A 78 6.40 11.82 9.05
N SER A 79 6.88 13.05 9.18
CA SER A 79 7.21 13.63 10.47
C SER A 79 5.90 14.07 11.16
N PRO A 80 5.64 13.68 12.42
CA PRO A 80 4.52 14.23 13.17
C PRO A 80 4.75 15.75 13.31
N GLY A 81 3.98 16.56 12.58
CA GLY A 81 4.15 18.02 12.57
C GLY A 81 3.80 18.72 11.26
N ARG A 82 3.52 18.00 10.16
CA ARG A 82 2.91 18.59 8.96
C ARG A 82 1.48 18.09 8.81
N HIS A 83 0.58 18.78 9.52
CA HIS A 83 -0.85 18.81 9.21
C HIS A 83 -1.13 20.08 8.41
#